data_AF-A0A931F795-F1
#
_entry.id   AF-A0A931F795-F1
#
_cell.length_a   1.000
_cell.length_b   1.000
_cell.length_c   1.000
_cell.angle_alpha   90.00
_cell.angle_beta   90.00
_cell.angle_gamma   90.00
#
_symmetry.space_group_name_H-M   'P 1'
#
loop_
_entity.id
_entity.type
_entity.pdbx_description
1 polymer ?
#
loop_
_entity_poly.entity_id
_entity_poly.type
_entity_poly.pdbx_seq_one_letter_code
_entity_poly.pdbx_strand_id
1 'polypeptide(L)'
;MSRKCQLSGVSNMSGNNVSHSNRKTKRKFKVNVKHVSFWSNIERKHYNLKISTKTLRTIDKLGGFDNYILSLSSFKATDFAKNLKKRFIKRNVSQINSTSSVI
;
A
#
# COMPACT_ATOMS: atom_id res chain seq x y z
N MET A 1 0.20 8.23 -17.69
CA MET A 1 0.13 7.98 -16.23
C MET A 1 0.81 6.67 -15.86
N SER A 2 1.65 6.64 -14.82
CA SER A 2 2.28 5.41 -14.33
C SER A 2 1.28 4.60 -13.48
N ARG A 3 1.09 3.33 -13.81
CA ARG A 3 0.29 2.38 -12.99
C ARG A 3 1.18 1.82 -11.89
N LYS A 4 1.33 2.59 -10.80
CA LYS A 4 2.10 2.21 -9.61
C LYS A 4 1.18 2.16 -8.40
N CYS A 5 1.34 1.14 -7.56
CA CYS A 5 0.65 1.10 -6.27
C CYS A 5 1.31 2.09 -5.29
N GLN A 6 0.53 2.95 -4.65
CA GLN A 6 1.04 3.97 -3.73
C GLN A 6 1.59 3.40 -2.41
N LEU A 7 1.11 2.22 -2.00
CA LEU A 7 1.54 1.56 -0.77
C LEU A 7 2.75 0.66 -1.04
N SER A 8 2.52 -0.44 -1.77
CA SER A 8 3.52 -1.48 -2.03
C SER A 8 4.55 -1.09 -3.10
N GLY A 9 4.36 -0.01 -3.85
CA GLY A 9 5.32 0.46 -4.85
C GLY A 9 5.42 -0.39 -6.13
N VAL A 10 4.67 -1.50 -6.23
CA VAL A 10 4.68 -2.38 -7.39
C VAL A 10 4.28 -1.60 -8.65
N SER A 11 5.14 -1.69 -9.66
CA SER A 11 5.02 -1.04 -10.96
C SER A 11 4.90 -2.07 -12.08
N ASN A 12 4.60 -1.58 -13.29
CA ASN A 12 4.56 -2.42 -14.48
C ASN A 12 5.94 -3.03 -14.77
N MET A 13 5.96 -4.29 -15.18
CA MET A 13 7.17 -4.98 -15.61
C MET A 13 7.28 -4.93 -17.15
N SER A 14 8.49 -4.77 -17.68
CA SER A 14 8.78 -4.93 -19.10
C SER A 14 9.19 -6.38 -19.39
N GLY A 15 8.82 -6.88 -20.57
CA GLY A 15 9.28 -8.19 -21.02
C GLY A 15 9.00 -8.39 -22.49
N ASN A 16 9.02 -9.65 -22.93
CA ASN A 16 8.73 -10.02 -24.31
C ASN A 16 7.50 -10.92 -24.38
N ASN A 17 6.79 -10.88 -25.49
CA ASN A 17 5.98 -11.99 -25.97
C ASN A 17 6.90 -12.91 -26.78
N VAL A 18 6.85 -14.21 -26.54
CA VAL A 18 7.69 -15.21 -27.20
C VAL A 18 6.75 -16.13 -27.97
N SER A 19 6.91 -16.18 -29.29
CA SER A 19 6.14 -17.10 -30.14
C SER A 19 6.73 -18.51 -30.11
N HIS A 20 6.03 -19.47 -30.70
CA HIS A 20 6.50 -20.85 -30.82
C HIS A 20 7.83 -20.95 -31.59
N SER A 21 8.05 -20.09 -32.59
CA SER A 21 9.33 -19.95 -33.31
C SER A 21 10.34 -19.04 -32.59
N ASN A 22 10.13 -18.75 -31.30
CA ASN A 22 10.99 -17.90 -30.46
C ASN A 22 11.18 -16.45 -30.94
N ARG A 23 10.33 -15.94 -31.85
CA ARG A 23 10.32 -14.52 -32.21
C ARG A 23 9.87 -13.69 -31.00
N LYS A 24 10.73 -12.79 -30.52
CA LYS A 24 10.52 -11.96 -29.33
C LYS A 24 9.98 -10.58 -29.72
N THR A 25 8.80 -10.21 -29.23
CA THR A 25 8.23 -8.85 -29.38
C THR A 25 8.06 -8.17 -28.03
N LYS A 26 8.35 -6.87 -27.92
CA LYS A 26 8.30 -6.15 -26.62
C LYS A 26 6.86 -6.07 -26.10
N ARG A 27 6.65 -6.35 -24.81
CA ARG A 27 5.38 -6.15 -24.12
C ARG A 27 5.55 -5.54 -22.73
N LYS A 28 4.47 -4.94 -22.22
CA LYS A 28 4.41 -4.38 -20.85
C LYS A 28 3.37 -5.15 -20.04
N PHE A 29 3.78 -5.72 -18.92
CA PHE A 29 2.91 -6.33 -17.93
C PHE A 29 2.32 -5.25 -17.04
N LYS A 30 1.05 -4.91 -17.28
CA LYS A 30 0.35 -3.87 -16.55
C LYS A 30 -0.14 -4.41 -15.21
N VAL A 31 0.10 -3.66 -14.13
CA VAL A 31 -0.49 -3.97 -12.82
C VAL A 31 -1.98 -3.61 -12.83
N ASN A 32 -2.81 -4.45 -12.20
CA ASN A 32 -4.22 -4.14 -11.96
C ASN A 32 -4.35 -3.18 -10.77
N VAL A 33 -4.40 -1.88 -11.06
CA VAL A 33 -4.53 -0.80 -10.07
C VAL A 33 -5.96 -0.26 -10.08
N LYS A 34 -6.53 -0.05 -8.89
CA LYS A 34 -7.87 0.51 -8.67
C LYS A 34 -7.79 1.71 -7.74
N HIS A 35 -8.75 2.61 -7.89
CA HIS A 35 -8.97 3.72 -6.96
C HIS A 35 -9.91 3.24 -5.86
N VAL A 36 -9.44 3.27 -4.61
CA VAL A 36 -10.20 2.77 -3.46
C VAL A 36 -10.05 3.76 -2.31
N SER A 37 -11.13 3.94 -1.56
CA SER A 37 -11.19 4.75 -0.35
C SER A 37 -11.09 3.87 0.89
N PHE A 38 -10.20 4.19 1.81
CA PHE A 38 -10.09 3.52 3.11
C PHE A 38 -10.38 4.48 4.25
N TRP A 39 -11.05 3.99 5.28
CA TRP A 39 -11.18 4.69 6.55
C TRP A 39 -10.05 4.25 7.51
N SER A 40 -9.44 5.22 8.20
CA SER A 40 -8.45 4.95 9.25
C SER A 40 -9.03 5.34 10.61
N ASN A 41 -8.96 4.41 11.56
CA ASN A 41 -9.40 4.62 12.94
C ASN A 41 -8.37 5.42 13.74
N ILE A 42 -7.08 5.25 13.43
CA ILE A 42 -5.98 5.94 14.12
C ILE A 42 -6.01 7.45 13.83
N GLU A 43 -6.09 7.83 12.55
CA GLU A 43 -6.10 9.23 12.14
C GLU A 43 -7.52 9.84 11.99
N ARG A 44 -8.58 9.02 12.05
CA ARG A 44 -9.99 9.40 11.82
C ARG A 44 -10.19 10.15 10.49
N LYS A 45 -9.62 9.61 9.41
CA LYS A 45 -9.63 10.22 8.07
C LYS A 45 -9.84 9.18 6.98
N HIS A 46 -10.43 9.62 5.86
CA HIS A 46 -10.50 8.85 4.62
C HIS A 46 -9.26 9.04 3.76
N TYR A 47 -8.73 7.96 3.18
CA TYR A 47 -7.65 7.98 2.21
C TYR A 47 -8.10 7.44 0.86
N ASN A 48 -8.04 8.29 -0.17
CA ASN A 48 -8.30 7.90 -1.55
C ASN A 48 -6.99 7.55 -2.24
N LEU A 49 -6.75 6.26 -2.46
CA LEU A 49 -5.46 5.75 -2.93
C LEU A 49 -5.60 4.89 -4.20
N LYS A 50 -4.52 4.88 -4.98
CA LYS A 50 -4.30 3.97 -6.12
C LYS A 50 -3.60 2.71 -5.63
N ILE A 51 -4.36 1.62 -5.53
CA ILE A 51 -3.92 0.37 -4.91
C ILE A 51 -3.95 -0.76 -5.92
N SER A 52 -2.96 -1.65 -5.88
CA SER A 52 -2.98 -2.89 -6.66
C SER A 52 -3.92 -3.91 -6.02
N THR A 53 -4.60 -4.73 -6.82
CA THR A 53 -5.50 -5.76 -6.29
C THR A 53 -4.80 -6.77 -5.38
N LYS A 54 -3.50 -7.06 -5.61
CA LYS A 54 -2.68 -7.87 -4.69
C LYS A 54 -2.61 -7.26 -3.30
N THR A 55 -2.37 -5.94 -3.23
CA THR A 55 -2.29 -5.23 -1.94
C THR A 55 -3.64 -5.19 -1.24
N LEU A 56 -4.74 -5.00 -2.00
CA LEU A 56 -6.10 -5.03 -1.45
C LEU A 56 -6.38 -6.36 -0.72
N ARG A 57 -6.08 -7.50 -1.37
CA ARG A 57 -6.22 -8.83 -0.75
C ARG A 57 -5.39 -8.97 0.53
N THR A 58 -4.21 -8.38 0.59
CA THR A 58 -3.37 -8.40 1.81
C THR A 58 -3.98 -7.56 2.93
N ILE A 59 -4.57 -6.40 2.60
CA ILE A 59 -5.27 -5.55 3.56
C ILE A 59 -6.45 -6.30 4.18
N ASP A 60 -7.24 -6.96 3.34
CA ASP A 60 -8.39 -7.76 3.79
C ASP A 60 -7.92 -8.92 4.69
N LYS A 61 -6.82 -9.60 4.32
CA LYS A 61 -6.22 -10.68 5.12
C LYS A 61 -5.75 -10.20 6.50
N LEU A 62 -5.25 -8.97 6.62
CA LEU A 62 -4.79 -8.40 7.89
C LEU A 62 -5.92 -7.74 8.70
N GLY A 63 -7.16 -7.77 8.21
CA GLY A 63 -8.32 -7.24 8.90
C GLY A 63 -8.38 -5.71 8.96
N GLY A 64 -7.69 -5.00 8.06
CA GLY A 64 -7.84 -3.55 7.95
C GLY A 64 -6.63 -2.79 7.42
N PHE A 65 -6.89 -1.55 6.99
CA PHE A 65 -5.87 -0.64 6.47
C PHE A 65 -4.83 -0.26 7.52
N ASP A 66 -5.28 0.05 8.74
CA ASP A 66 -4.38 0.46 9.82
C ASP A 66 -3.41 -0.65 10.22
N ASN A 67 -3.91 -1.89 10.35
CA ASN A 67 -3.10 -3.07 10.63
C ASN A 67 -2.07 -3.33 9.54
N TYR A 68 -2.48 -3.21 8.27
CA TYR A 68 -1.56 -3.33 7.14
C TYR A 68 -0.41 -2.32 7.23
N ILE A 69 -0.70 -1.05 7.51
CA ILE A 69 0.32 0.00 7.61
C ILE A 69 1.29 -0.24 8.77
N LEU A 70 0.79 -0.67 9.93
CA LEU A 70 1.62 -0.98 11.09
C LEU A 70 2.52 -2.20 10.84
N SER A 71 1.99 -3.24 10.18
CA SER A 71 2.72 -4.46 9.83
C SER A 71 3.79 -4.27 8.75
N LEU A 72 3.73 -3.17 8.00
CA LEU A 72 4.56 -2.97 6.82
C LEU A 72 6.05 -2.83 7.19
N SER A 73 6.93 -3.65 6.60
CA SER A 73 8.38 -3.46 6.72
C SER A 73 8.84 -2.26 5.89
N SER A 74 9.75 -1.45 6.45
CA SER A 74 10.29 -0.23 5.81
C SER A 74 10.97 -0.52 4.47
N PHE A 75 11.55 -1.71 4.30
CA PHE A 75 12.28 -2.10 3.09
C PHE A 75 11.38 -2.29 1.86
N LYS A 76 10.15 -2.80 2.06
CA LYS A 76 9.21 -3.10 0.98
C LYS A 76 8.21 -1.97 0.69
N ALA A 77 8.34 -0.85 1.40
CA ALA A 77 7.38 0.25 1.41
C ALA A 77 7.82 1.43 0.53
N THR A 78 6.84 2.10 -0.09
CA THR A 78 7.06 3.39 -0.76
C THR A 78 7.27 4.51 0.27
N ASP A 79 7.93 5.61 -0.08
CA ASP A 79 8.17 6.73 0.84
C ASP A 79 6.86 7.33 1.39
N PHE A 80 5.81 7.36 0.56
CA PHE A 80 4.45 7.69 1.02
C PHE A 80 3.99 6.79 2.17
N ALA A 81 4.13 5.46 2.03
CA ALA A 81 3.74 4.50 3.05
C ALA A 81 4.64 4.57 4.30
N LYS A 82 5.94 4.84 4.15
CA LYS A 82 6.85 5.08 5.28
C LYS A 82 6.42 6.30 6.09
N ASN A 83 6.10 7.41 5.41
CA ASN A 83 5.63 8.62 6.06
C ASN A 83 4.29 8.41 6.77
N LEU A 84 3.37 7.66 6.15
CA LEU A 84 2.11 7.28 6.77
C LEU A 84 2.33 6.44 8.03
N LYS A 85 3.21 5.44 7.98
CA LYS A 85 3.56 4.60 9.13
C LYS A 85 4.12 5.43 10.29
N LYS A 86 5.03 6.36 10.00
CA LYS A 86 5.57 7.28 11.02
C LYS A 86 4.47 8.11 11.69
N ARG A 87 3.53 8.64 10.90
CA ARG A 87 2.39 9.40 11.45
C ARG A 87 1.50 8.55 12.34
N PHE A 88 1.21 7.31 11.95
CA PHE A 88 0.37 6.39 12.72
C PHE A 88 1.01 6.04 14.06
N ILE A 89 2.32 5.76 14.07
CA ILE A 89 3.08 5.52 15.30
C ILE A 89 3.02 6.75 16.22
N LYS A 90 3.28 7.95 15.67
CA LYS A 90 3.20 9.20 16.44
C LYS A 90 1.82 9.42 17.05
N ARG A 91 0.75 9.14 16.27
CA ARG A 91 -0.63 9.29 16.73
C ARG A 91 -0.98 8.27 17.83
N ASN A 92 -0.60 7.01 17.66
CA ASN A 92 -0.80 5.98 18.68
C ASN A 92 -0.12 6.35 20.00
N VAL A 93 1.14 6.81 19.97
CA VAL A 93 1.84 7.29 21.17
C VAL A 93 1.08 8.45 21.83
N SER A 94 0.56 9.40 21.05
CA SER A 94 -0.24 10.50 21.61
C SER A 94 -1.53 10.04 22.30
N GLN A 95 -2.19 9.00 21.77
CA GLN A 95 -3.39 8.45 22.39
C GLN A 95 -3.07 7.73 23.69
N ILE A 96 -2.00 6.93 23.72
CA ILE A 96 -1.54 6.21 24.92
C ILE A 96 -1.24 7.21 26.05
N ASN A 97 -0.49 8.27 25.75
CA ASN A 97 -0.14 9.27 26.77
C ASN A 97 -1.37 10.02 27.32
N SER A 98 -2.40 10.24 26.51
CA SER A 98 -3.67 10.84 26.98
C SER A 98 -4.52 9.89 27.82
N THR A 99 -4.42 8.58 27.61
CA THR A 99 -5.14 7.59 28.43
C THR A 99 -4.46 7.35 29.77
N SER A 100 -3.13 7.47 29.83
CA SER A 100 -2.36 7.28 31.07
C SER A 100 -2.44 8.44 32.06
N SER A 101 -2.93 9.61 31.64
CA SER A 101 -3.10 10.80 32.51
C SER A 101 -4.48 10.90 33.16
N VAL A 102 -5.36 9.91 32.92
CA VAL A 102 -6.75 9.88 33.40
C VAL A 102 -6.96 8.77 34.45
N ILE A 103 -5.91 8.01 34.78
CA ILE A 103 -5.81 7.09 35.92
C ILE A 103 -4.86 7.75 36.93
#